data_AF-A0A1B0C2Y8-F1
#
_entry.id   AF-A0A1B0C2Y8-F1
#
_cell.length_a   1.000
_cell.length_b   1.000
_cell.length_c   1.000
_cell.angle_alpha   90.00
_cell.angle_beta   90.00
_cell.angle_gamma   90.00
#
_symmetry.space_group_name_H-M   'P 1'
#
loop_
_entity.id
_entity.type
_entity.pdbx_description
1 polymer ?
#
loop_
_entity_poly.entity_id
_entity_poly.type
_entity_poly.pdbx_seq_one_letter_code
_entity_poly.pdbx_strand_id
1 'polypeptide(L)'
;GTARNIETTELCRGARICYIFHETFGRTLDSIHLLAGLTKMDILIAIRNATGPRPALFVPEVSFELLVKRQIRRLEEPSLRCVELIHEEMQRIVQHCGNEVQQEMLRFPKLHEKIVDVVTQLLRRRLPATNVMVENLVAIKLAYINTKHPDFHKDAALVPSLIGSAVYFRFWNLQSCEKL
;
A
#
# COMPACT_ATOMS: atom_id res chain seq x y z
N GLY A 1 0.22 2.93 -32.98
CA GLY A 1 -0.82 3.90 -32.58
C GLY A 1 -1.76 4.10 -33.72
N THR A 2 -2.97 3.57 -33.64
CA THR A 2 -4.01 3.71 -34.66
C THR A 2 -5.26 4.23 -33.97
N ALA A 3 -5.24 5.53 -33.66
CA ALA A 3 -6.37 6.26 -33.12
C ALA A 3 -7.23 6.76 -34.27
N ARG A 4 -8.36 6.13 -34.55
CA ARG A 4 -9.36 6.70 -35.47
C ARG A 4 -10.65 7.16 -34.79
N ASN A 5 -10.87 6.83 -33.51
CA ASN A 5 -11.94 7.41 -32.68
C ASN A 5 -11.54 7.32 -31.20
N ILE A 6 -10.92 8.36 -30.63
CA ILE A 6 -10.71 8.43 -29.17
C ILE A 6 -11.92 9.18 -28.61
N GLU A 7 -12.73 8.51 -27.79
CA GLU A 7 -13.75 9.18 -26.98
C GLU A 7 -13.05 10.17 -26.03
N THR A 8 -13.39 11.46 -26.13
CA THR A 8 -12.75 12.56 -25.38
C THR A 8 -13.48 12.90 -24.08
N THR A 9 -14.55 12.18 -23.76
CA THR A 9 -15.42 12.46 -22.61
C THR A 9 -14.88 11.86 -21.31
N GLU A 10 -14.13 10.76 -21.36
CA GLU A 10 -13.57 10.09 -20.19
C GLU A 10 -12.15 9.55 -20.45
N LEU A 11 -11.37 9.33 -19.39
CA LEU A 11 -10.10 8.61 -19.48
C LEU A 11 -10.39 7.15 -19.84
N CYS A 12 -9.92 6.68 -20.99
CA CYS A 12 -10.20 5.32 -21.46
C CYS A 12 -8.97 4.40 -21.36
N ARG A 13 -9.24 3.11 -21.08
CA ARG A 13 -8.31 1.99 -21.25
C ARG A 13 -7.03 2.16 -20.43
N GLY A 14 -5.87 2.21 -21.09
CA GLY A 14 -4.56 2.30 -20.42
C GLY A 14 -4.39 3.59 -19.62
N ALA A 15 -4.96 4.71 -20.06
CA ALA A 15 -4.88 5.97 -19.33
C ALA A 15 -5.63 5.90 -17.99
N ARG A 16 -6.76 5.19 -17.96
CA ARG A 16 -7.54 4.97 -16.74
C ARG A 16 -6.84 4.03 -15.76
N ILE A 17 -6.20 2.97 -16.25
CA ILE A 17 -5.35 2.11 -15.40
C ILE A 17 -4.21 2.92 -14.77
N CYS A 18 -3.55 3.78 -15.55
CA CYS A 18 -2.50 4.65 -15.03
C CYS A 18 -3.02 5.61 -13.94
N TYR A 19 -4.21 6.19 -14.17
CA TYR A 19 -4.89 7.02 -13.19
C TYR A 19 -5.23 6.26 -11.91
N ILE A 20 -5.70 5.00 -12.01
CA ILE A 20 -5.97 4.17 -10.83
C ILE A 20 -4.69 3.96 -10.01
N PHE A 21 -3.55 3.66 -10.64
CA PHE A 21 -2.29 3.47 -9.93
C PHE A 21 -1.79 4.74 -9.23
N HIS A 22 -1.80 5.88 -9.90
CA HIS A 22 -1.13 7.09 -9.40
C HIS A 22 -2.09 8.01 -8.64
N GLU A 23 -3.24 8.32 -9.24
CA GLU A 23 -4.15 9.33 -8.70
C GLU A 23 -5.19 8.74 -7.73
N THR A 24 -5.54 7.47 -7.88
CA THR A 24 -6.43 6.80 -6.92
C THR A 24 -5.62 6.15 -5.82
N PHE A 25 -4.86 5.11 -6.14
CA PHE A 25 -4.11 4.33 -5.17
C PHE A 25 -3.00 5.16 -4.50
N GLY A 26 -2.20 5.90 -5.26
CA GLY A 26 -1.17 6.79 -4.70
C GLY A 26 -1.74 7.78 -3.69
N ARG A 27 -2.80 8.52 -4.05
CA ARG A 27 -3.46 9.45 -3.12
C ARG A 27 -4.08 8.76 -1.91
N THR A 28 -4.67 7.57 -2.09
CA THR A 28 -5.17 6.76 -0.97
C THR A 28 -4.03 6.44 0.00
N LEU A 29 -2.87 5.99 -0.49
CA LEU A 29 -1.71 5.74 0.37
C LEU A 29 -1.22 7.00 1.07
N ASP A 30 -1.14 8.13 0.37
CA ASP A 30 -0.70 9.42 0.95
C ASP A 30 -1.66 9.92 2.04
N SER A 31 -2.96 9.62 1.91
CA SER A 31 -3.97 9.95 2.93
C SER A 31 -3.89 9.09 4.19
N ILE A 32 -3.13 7.99 4.18
CA ILE A 32 -2.92 7.15 5.35
C ILE A 32 -1.99 7.89 6.31
N HIS A 33 -2.58 8.60 7.27
CA HIS A 33 -1.81 9.24 8.33
C HIS A 33 -0.97 8.20 9.10
N LEU A 34 0.35 8.39 9.09
CA LEU A 34 1.35 7.49 9.70
C LEU A 34 1.17 7.30 11.22
N LEU A 35 0.64 8.32 11.89
CA LEU A 35 0.38 8.31 13.34
C LEU A 35 -1.10 8.11 13.68
N ALA A 36 -1.98 7.90 12.69
CA ALA A 36 -3.37 7.63 12.98
C ALA A 36 -3.51 6.35 13.80
N GLY A 37 -4.24 6.45 14.91
CA GLY A 37 -4.40 5.36 15.88
C GLY A 37 -3.17 5.09 16.75
N LEU A 38 -2.17 5.99 16.77
CA LEU A 38 -1.00 5.94 17.66
C LEU A 38 -0.98 7.17 18.58
N THR A 39 -1.75 7.11 19.66
CA THR A 39 -1.64 8.15 20.70
C THR A 39 -0.37 7.95 21.52
N LYS A 40 0.10 9.00 22.20
CA LYS A 40 1.22 8.88 23.16
C LYS A 40 0.94 7.80 24.21
N MET A 41 -0.32 7.67 24.63
CA MET A 41 -0.72 6.63 25.58
C MET A 41 -0.61 5.23 24.98
N ASP A 42 -1.05 5.02 23.74
CA ASP A 42 -0.92 3.72 23.06
C ASP A 42 0.53 3.28 22.92
N ILE A 43 1.43 4.23 22.62
CA ILE A 43 2.87 3.96 22.55
C ILE A 43 3.41 3.54 23.92
N LEU A 44 3.05 4.26 24.99
CA LEU A 44 3.47 3.91 26.35
C LEU A 44 2.92 2.55 26.80
N ILE A 45 1.67 2.23 26.44
CA ILE A 45 1.06 0.93 26.69
C ILE A 45 1.81 -0.16 25.92
N ALA A 46 2.12 0.05 24.64
CA ALA A 46 2.88 -0.92 23.85
C ALA A 46 4.27 -1.17 24.42
N ILE A 47 4.97 -0.12 24.89
CA ILE A 47 6.27 -0.24 25.57
C ILE A 47 6.11 -1.06 26.86
N ARG A 48 5.14 -0.72 27.72
CA ARG A 48 4.90 -1.45 28.97
C ARG A 48 4.57 -2.92 28.72
N ASN A 49 3.73 -3.22 27.73
CA ASN A 49 3.36 -4.58 27.36
C ASN A 49 4.56 -5.37 26.81
N ALA A 50 5.42 -4.74 26.00
CA ALA A 50 6.63 -5.37 25.48
C ALA A 50 7.69 -5.61 26.57
N THR A 51 7.78 -4.72 27.57
CA THR A 51 8.66 -4.88 28.74
C THR A 51 8.20 -6.03 29.64
N GLY A 52 6.89 -6.21 29.77
CA GLY A 52 6.31 -7.25 30.63
C GLY A 52 6.52 -6.95 32.13
N PRO A 53 6.56 -7.97 32.99
CA PRO A 53 6.56 -7.78 34.45
C PRO A 53 7.91 -7.38 35.04
N ARG A 54 8.99 -7.42 34.25
CA ARG A 54 10.35 -7.11 34.74
C ARG A 54 10.67 -5.64 34.52
N PRO A 55 11.41 -4.99 35.45
CA PRO A 55 11.91 -3.64 35.22
C PRO A 55 12.87 -3.64 34.03
N ALA A 56 12.73 -2.66 33.12
CA ALA A 56 13.62 -2.46 31.98
C ALA A 56 14.42 -1.18 32.12
N LEU A 57 15.69 -1.24 31.74
CA LEU A 57 16.59 -0.07 31.68
C LEU A 57 16.45 0.71 30.37
N PHE A 58 15.97 0.04 29.32
CA PHE A 58 15.82 0.60 27.98
C PHE A 58 14.45 0.24 27.40
N VAL A 59 14.01 1.02 26.41
CA VAL A 59 12.78 0.73 25.65
C VAL A 59 12.99 -0.51 24.78
N PRO A 60 12.13 -1.54 24.85
CA PRO A 60 12.30 -2.75 24.04
C PRO A 60 12.09 -2.47 22.54
N GLU A 61 12.99 -2.98 21.69
CA GLU A 61 12.89 -2.87 20.22
C GLU A 61 11.59 -3.48 19.67
N VAL A 62 11.11 -4.55 20.30
CA VAL A 62 9.85 -5.23 19.95
C VAL A 62 8.65 -4.28 20.01
N SER A 63 8.65 -3.30 20.92
CA SER A 63 7.56 -2.31 21.01
C SER A 63 7.49 -1.45 19.74
N PHE A 64 8.64 -1.01 19.24
CA PHE A 64 8.74 -0.27 17.98
C PHE A 64 8.30 -1.16 16.79
N GLU A 65 8.79 -2.39 16.72
CA GLU A 65 8.41 -3.31 15.64
C GLU A 65 6.90 -3.54 15.57
N LEU A 66 6.26 -3.76 16.71
CA LEU A 66 4.81 -3.97 16.79
C LEU A 66 4.03 -2.76 16.27
N LEU A 67 4.45 -1.56 16.65
CA LEU A 67 3.81 -0.31 16.21
C LEU A 67 3.97 -0.08 14.71
N VAL A 68 5.16 -0.33 14.16
CA VAL A 68 5.42 -0.22 12.71
C VAL A 68 4.64 -1.28 11.93
N LYS A 69 4.67 -2.53 12.36
CA LYS A 69 3.91 -3.62 11.72
C LYS A 69 2.40 -3.32 11.70
N ARG A 70 1.86 -2.71 12.76
CA ARG A 70 0.46 -2.26 12.79
C ARG A 70 0.17 -1.23 11.70
N GLN A 71 1.08 -0.31 11.42
CA GLN A 71 0.90 0.67 10.34
C GLN A 71 1.05 0.02 8.95
N ILE A 72 2.02 -0.87 8.75
CA ILE A 72 2.21 -1.59 7.47
C ILE A 72 0.97 -2.40 7.09
N ARG A 73 0.29 -3.05 8.06
CA ARG A 73 -0.96 -3.80 7.81
C ARG A 73 -2.07 -2.94 7.19
N ARG A 74 -2.09 -1.64 7.45
CA ARG A 74 -3.10 -0.73 6.89
C ARG A 74 -2.95 -0.51 5.38
N LEU A 75 -1.84 -0.92 4.79
CA LEU A 75 -1.58 -0.82 3.35
C LEU A 75 -2.24 -1.95 2.54
N GLU A 76 -2.66 -3.03 3.20
CA GLU A 76 -3.18 -4.22 2.53
C GLU A 76 -4.53 -3.99 1.86
N GLU A 77 -5.52 -3.51 2.61
CA GLU A 77 -6.86 -3.19 2.10
C GLU A 77 -6.82 -2.23 0.89
N PRO A 78 -6.17 -1.06 0.93
CA PRO A 78 -6.13 -0.17 -0.23
C PRO A 78 -5.37 -0.77 -1.42
N SER A 79 -4.41 -1.67 -1.18
CA SER A 79 -3.69 -2.37 -2.25
C SER A 79 -4.59 -3.41 -2.94
N LEU A 80 -5.37 -4.17 -2.18
CA LEU A 80 -6.36 -5.10 -2.72
C LEU A 80 -7.46 -4.35 -3.48
N ARG A 81 -7.93 -3.21 -2.94
CA ARG A 81 -8.91 -2.37 -3.63
C ARG A 81 -8.38 -1.83 -4.97
N CYS A 82 -7.10 -1.49 -5.05
CA CYS A 82 -6.46 -1.12 -6.31
C CYS A 82 -6.53 -2.24 -7.35
N VAL A 83 -6.28 -3.49 -6.96
CA VAL A 83 -6.39 -4.66 -7.85
C VAL A 83 -7.82 -4.83 -8.37
N GLU A 84 -8.82 -4.68 -7.50
CA GLU A 84 -10.23 -4.75 -7.89
C GLU A 84 -10.60 -3.70 -8.93
N LEU A 85 -10.23 -2.43 -8.69
CA LEU A 85 -10.50 -1.33 -9.61
C LEU A 85 -9.86 -1.55 -10.99
N ILE A 86 -8.64 -2.08 -11.02
CA ILE A 86 -7.96 -2.43 -12.27
C ILE A 86 -8.67 -3.59 -12.97
N HIS A 87 -9.10 -4.61 -12.23
CA HIS A 87 -9.85 -5.72 -12.80
C HIS A 87 -11.19 -5.25 -13.40
N GLU A 88 -11.92 -4.35 -12.72
CA GLU A 88 -13.13 -3.70 -13.25
C GLU A 88 -12.84 -2.90 -14.53
N GLU A 89 -11.73 -2.15 -14.57
CA GLU A 89 -11.30 -1.43 -15.78
C GLU A 89 -11.02 -2.40 -16.92
N MET A 90 -10.28 -3.48 -16.68
CA MET A 90 -9.98 -4.50 -17.70
C MET A 90 -11.26 -5.15 -18.24
N GLN A 91 -12.25 -5.42 -17.39
CA GLN A 91 -13.55 -5.91 -17.83
C GLN A 91 -14.29 -4.88 -18.69
N ARG A 92 -14.27 -3.60 -18.32
CA ARG A 92 -14.85 -2.52 -19.14
C ARG A 92 -14.16 -2.43 -20.50
N ILE A 93 -12.84 -2.54 -20.56
CA ILE A 93 -12.10 -2.55 -21.85
C ILE A 93 -12.58 -3.70 -22.74
N VAL A 94 -12.75 -4.91 -22.20
CA VAL A 94 -13.23 -6.08 -22.97
C VAL A 94 -14.63 -5.84 -23.54
N GLN A 95 -15.54 -5.26 -22.76
CA GLN A 95 -16.91 -4.95 -23.20
C GLN A 95 -16.96 -3.87 -24.29
N HIS A 96 -16.11 -2.85 -24.20
CA HIS A 96 -16.11 -1.73 -25.15
C HIS A 96 -15.21 -1.98 -26.37
N CYS A 97 -14.37 -3.03 -26.36
CA CYS A 97 -13.49 -3.34 -27.48
C CYS A 97 -14.24 -3.72 -28.75
N GLY A 98 -15.48 -4.21 -28.63
CA GLY A 98 -16.33 -4.58 -29.77
C GLY A 98 -16.82 -3.38 -30.59
N ASN A 99 -16.94 -2.18 -30.00
CA ASN A 99 -17.54 -1.01 -30.65
C ASN A 99 -16.70 -0.46 -31.81
N GLU A 100 -15.37 -0.44 -31.68
CA GLU A 100 -14.47 0.01 -32.75
C GLU A 100 -14.23 -1.09 -33.82
N VAL A 101 -14.38 -2.37 -33.45
CA VAL A 101 -14.17 -3.55 -34.33
C VAL A 101 -15.51 -4.04 -34.92
N GLN A 102 -16.59 -3.24 -34.77
CA GLN A 102 -17.97 -3.62 -35.05
C GLN A 102 -18.16 -4.24 -36.44
N GLN A 103 -17.55 -3.69 -37.50
CA GLN A 103 -17.82 -4.17 -38.86
C GLN A 103 -17.39 -5.63 -39.10
N GLU A 104 -16.22 -6.04 -38.61
CA GLU A 104 -15.73 -7.42 -38.76
C GLU A 104 -16.30 -8.36 -37.69
N MET A 105 -16.53 -7.88 -36.47
CA MET A 105 -17.08 -8.71 -35.38
C MET A 105 -18.58 -8.98 -35.54
N LEU A 106 -19.34 -8.06 -36.15
CA LEU A 106 -20.75 -8.27 -36.50
C LEU A 106 -20.93 -9.39 -37.55
N ARG A 107 -19.92 -9.61 -38.40
CA ARG A 107 -19.91 -10.70 -39.38
C ARG A 107 -19.78 -12.08 -38.73
N PHE A 108 -19.14 -12.16 -37.55
CA PHE A 108 -18.94 -13.41 -36.80
C PHE A 108 -19.38 -13.28 -35.33
N PRO A 109 -20.69 -13.12 -35.06
CA PRO A 109 -21.19 -12.80 -33.73
C PRO A 109 -20.90 -13.90 -32.70
N LYS A 110 -20.93 -15.18 -33.10
CA LYS A 110 -20.59 -16.32 -32.24
C LYS A 110 -19.11 -16.33 -31.85
N LEU A 111 -18.22 -15.89 -32.73
CA LEU A 111 -16.79 -15.79 -32.44
C LEU A 111 -16.53 -14.66 -31.45
N HIS A 112 -17.17 -13.51 -31.66
CA HIS A 112 -17.09 -12.38 -30.74
C HIS A 112 -17.53 -12.77 -29.31
N GLU A 113 -18.68 -13.43 -29.17
CA GLU A 113 -19.17 -13.94 -27.89
C GLU A 113 -18.14 -14.85 -27.21
N LYS A 114 -17.54 -15.79 -27.96
CA LYS A 114 -16.52 -16.71 -27.43
C LYS A 114 -15.23 -16.01 -27.02
N ILE A 115 -14.81 -14.97 -27.75
CA ILE A 115 -13.64 -14.17 -27.37
C ILE A 115 -13.90 -13.44 -26.04
N VAL A 116 -15.05 -12.77 -25.93
CA VAL A 116 -15.42 -12.05 -24.70
C VAL A 116 -15.51 -13.01 -23.51
N ASP A 117 -16.09 -14.19 -23.69
CA ASP A 117 -16.21 -15.22 -22.66
C ASP A 117 -14.83 -15.71 -22.18
N VAL A 118 -13.95 -16.09 -23.12
CA VAL A 118 -12.59 -16.56 -22.80
C VAL A 118 -11.77 -15.50 -22.07
N VAL A 119 -11.80 -14.24 -22.54
CA VAL A 119 -11.04 -13.16 -21.91
C VAL A 119 -11.62 -12.82 -20.54
N THR A 120 -12.94 -12.76 -20.39
CA THR A 120 -13.59 -12.52 -19.09
C THR A 120 -13.26 -13.63 -18.09
N GLN A 121 -13.29 -14.88 -18.53
CA GLN A 121 -12.92 -16.02 -17.69
C GLN A 121 -11.43 -15.97 -17.29
N LEU A 122 -10.55 -15.59 -18.21
CA LEU A 122 -9.14 -15.39 -17.91
C LEU A 122 -8.93 -14.32 -16.83
N LEU A 123 -9.55 -13.15 -16.97
CA LEU A 123 -9.43 -12.07 -15.98
C LEU A 123 -9.91 -12.52 -14.60
N ARG A 124 -11.08 -13.18 -14.53
CA ARG A 124 -11.62 -13.73 -13.28
C ARG A 124 -10.69 -14.76 -12.63
N ARG A 125 -10.04 -15.63 -13.42
CA ARG A 125 -9.09 -16.64 -12.91
C ARG A 125 -7.80 -16.00 -12.40
N ARG A 126 -7.39 -14.85 -12.94
CA ARG A 126 -6.13 -14.19 -12.54
C ARG A 126 -6.29 -13.31 -11.30
N LEU A 127 -7.49 -12.79 -11.04
CA LEU A 127 -7.76 -11.91 -9.89
C LEU A 127 -7.31 -12.54 -8.54
N PRO A 128 -7.68 -13.77 -8.16
CA PRO A 128 -7.25 -14.35 -6.88
C PRO A 128 -5.73 -14.52 -6.78
N ALA A 129 -5.07 -14.91 -7.87
CA ALA A 129 -3.62 -15.07 -7.88
C ALA A 129 -2.89 -13.72 -7.67
N THR A 130 -3.42 -12.64 -8.22
CA THR A 130 -2.91 -11.29 -8.00
C THR A 130 -3.13 -10.82 -6.56
N ASN A 131 -4.31 -11.11 -5.97
CA ASN A 131 -4.59 -10.78 -4.58
C ASN A 131 -3.59 -11.48 -3.64
N VAL A 132 -3.35 -12.77 -3.83
CA VAL A 132 -2.35 -13.52 -3.06
C VAL A 132 -0.94 -12.91 -3.21
N MET A 133 -0.58 -12.43 -4.41
CA MET A 133 0.70 -11.74 -4.60
C MET A 133 0.77 -10.43 -3.79
N VAL A 134 -0.29 -9.63 -3.76
CA VAL A 134 -0.36 -8.40 -2.96
C VAL A 134 -0.28 -8.70 -1.47
N GLU A 135 -1.05 -9.68 -0.98
CA GLU A 135 -0.99 -10.15 0.41
C GLU A 135 0.42 -10.61 0.78
N ASN A 136 1.08 -11.37 -0.09
CA ASN A 136 2.46 -11.81 0.10
C ASN A 136 3.45 -10.63 0.16
N LEU A 137 3.25 -9.59 -0.66
CA LEU A 137 4.09 -8.39 -0.61
C LEU A 137 3.97 -7.67 0.73
N VAL A 138 2.76 -7.56 1.27
CA VAL A 138 2.54 -7.00 2.62
C VAL A 138 3.16 -7.91 3.68
N ALA A 139 2.98 -9.23 3.58
CA ALA A 139 3.55 -10.20 4.51
C ALA A 139 5.09 -10.12 4.55
N ILE A 140 5.75 -9.95 3.40
CA ILE A 140 7.20 -9.75 3.32
C ILE A 140 7.62 -8.49 4.10
N LYS A 141 6.87 -7.38 3.96
CA LYS A 141 7.15 -6.14 4.70
C LYS A 141 6.91 -6.28 6.21
N LEU A 142 6.01 -7.18 6.63
CA LEU A 142 5.74 -7.47 8.03
C LEU A 142 6.74 -8.46 8.65
N ALA A 143 7.35 -9.32 7.83
CA ALA A 143 8.27 -10.34 8.30
C ALA A 143 9.56 -9.76 8.91
N TYR A 144 10.05 -8.65 8.34
CA TYR A 144 11.31 -8.04 8.78
C TYR A 144 11.30 -6.51 8.59
N ILE A 145 11.69 -5.79 9.65
CA ILE A 145 11.89 -4.34 9.60
C ILE A 145 13.39 -4.08 9.44
N ASN A 146 13.77 -3.51 8.30
CA ASN A 146 15.17 -3.17 8.03
C ASN A 146 15.56 -1.83 8.66
N THR A 147 15.98 -1.85 9.93
CA THR A 147 16.49 -0.66 10.62
C THR A 147 17.81 -0.14 10.02
N LYS A 148 18.53 -0.94 9.23
CA LYS A 148 19.77 -0.53 8.53
C LYS A 148 19.50 0.17 7.19
N HIS A 149 18.24 0.40 6.82
CA HIS A 149 17.92 1.10 5.59
C HIS A 149 18.52 2.53 5.61
N PRO A 150 19.13 3.01 4.51
CA PRO A 150 19.81 4.31 4.48
C PRO A 150 18.87 5.48 4.80
N ASP A 151 17.61 5.40 4.39
CA ASP A 151 16.64 6.46 4.67
C ASP A 151 16.11 6.41 6.11
N PHE A 152 16.15 5.25 6.77
CA PHE A 152 15.74 5.11 8.17
C PHE A 152 16.58 6.00 9.11
N HIS A 153 17.89 6.08 8.85
CA HIS A 153 18.81 6.88 9.66
C HIS A 153 18.77 8.37 9.32
N LYS A 154 18.55 8.72 8.05
CA LYS A 154 18.39 10.13 7.62
C LYS A 154 17.17 10.76 8.29
N ASP A 155 16.05 10.04 8.31
CA ASP A 155 14.81 10.54 8.88
C ASP A 155 14.83 10.53 10.41
N ALA A 156 15.44 9.51 11.04
CA ALA A 156 15.62 9.47 12.50
C ALA A 156 16.43 10.67 13.03
N ALA A 157 17.42 11.14 12.27
CA ALA A 157 18.19 12.34 12.62
C ALA A 157 17.37 13.64 12.51
N LEU A 158 16.28 13.65 11.73
CA LEU A 158 15.36 14.78 11.57
C LEU A 158 14.21 14.78 12.60
N VAL A 159 13.97 13.66 13.29
CA VAL A 159 12.93 13.54 14.33
C VAL A 159 13.08 14.60 15.44
N PRO A 160 14.27 14.89 16.00
CA PRO A 160 14.44 15.95 16.98
C PRO A 160 14.05 17.34 16.46
N SER A 161 14.22 17.61 15.16
CA SER A 161 13.82 18.88 14.54
C SER A 161 12.33 18.97 14.18
N LEU A 162 11.66 17.84 13.96
CA LEU A 162 10.22 17.76 13.68
C LEU A 162 9.38 17.77 14.96
N ILE A 163 9.91 17.24 16.06
CA ILE A 163 9.31 17.30 17.39
C ILE A 163 9.80 18.58 18.09
N GLY A 164 9.51 19.73 17.48
CA GLY A 164 9.66 21.02 18.14
C GLY A 164 8.81 21.05 19.42
N SER A 165 9.48 21.14 20.57
CA SER A 165 8.94 21.64 21.86
C SER A 165 8.09 20.71 22.75
N ALA A 166 7.81 19.45 22.39
CA ALA A 166 6.83 18.67 23.17
C ALA A 166 7.15 17.19 23.45
N VAL A 167 8.42 16.79 23.53
CA VAL A 167 8.87 15.67 24.38
C VAL A 167 10.34 15.88 24.75
N TYR A 168 10.61 16.59 25.85
CA TYR A 168 11.86 16.38 26.57
C TYR A 168 11.83 14.93 27.08
N PHE A 169 12.36 13.99 26.31
CA PHE A 169 12.86 12.74 26.88
C PHE A 169 14.07 13.12 27.72
N ARG A 170 13.82 13.64 28.93
CA ARG A 170 14.79 13.59 30.03
C ARG A 170 14.98 12.13 30.39
N PHE A 171 15.77 11.40 29.60
CA PHE A 171 16.33 10.11 29.99
C PHE A 171 17.78 9.93 29.51
N TRP A 172 18.43 11.01 29.09
CA TRP A 172 19.87 11.07 28.86
C TRP A 172 20.45 12.32 29.54
N ASN A 173 20.22 12.41 30.85
CA ASN A 173 21.04 13.23 31.73
C ASN A 173 21.36 12.40 32.97
N LEU A 174 22.18 11.37 32.77
CA LEU A 174 23.03 10.82 33.82
C LEU A 174 24.45 10.75 33.27
N GLN A 175 25.04 11.93 33.09
CA GLN A 175 26.48 12.06 33.11
C GLN A 175 26.93 11.74 34.54
N SER A 176 27.28 10.48 34.78
CA SER A 176 28.23 10.03 35.81
C SER A 176 28.45 8.52 35.70
N CYS A 177 29.30 8.11 34.76
CA CYS A 177 30.37 7.18 35.08
C CYS A 177 31.52 7.49 34.13
N GLU A 178 32.43 8.28 34.68
CA GLU A 178 33.72 8.62 34.13
C GLU A 178 34.56 7.37 33.84
N LYS A 179 35.38 7.46 32.78
CA LYS A 179 36.67 6.77 32.61
C LYS A 179 36.64 5.23 32.72
N LEU A 180 36.49 4.58 31.57
CA LEU A 180 37.50 3.72 30.92
C LEU A 180 36.97 3.22 29.57
#